data_AF-A0AAV4JHZ2-F1
#
_entry.id   AF-A0AAV4JHZ2-F1
#
_cell.length_a   1.000
_cell.length_b   1.000
_cell.length_c   1.000
_cell.angle_alpha   90.00
_cell.angle_beta   90.00
_cell.angle_gamma   90.00
#
_symmetry.space_group_name_H-M   'P 1'
#
loop_
_entity.id
_entity.type
_entity.pdbx_description
1 polymer ?
#
loop_
_entity_poly.entity_id
_entity_poly.type
_entity_poly.pdbx_seq_one_letter_code
_entity_poly.pdbx_strand_id
1 'polypeptide(L)'
;MGRIILGGVNINTYWVKRRINICIGASNHRYFLLAMLMFIVTGSYACHLTFTTICTPTMYLDWFLLPNDCRWLYADFLTSICFVTALYSAVGVAGMCMAFVYQFTLISQNVTSHELARARGLGMVTCGGLVALENPNNCGLIRNWLDFWLSPSGRSGVDAYKEAL
;
A
#
# COMPACT_ATOMS: atom_id res chain seq x y z
N MET A 1 -17.75 -3.92 -9.29
CA MET A 1 -17.06 -5.13 -8.80
C MET A 1 -15.67 -5.21 -9.43
N GLY A 2 -14.63 -4.72 -8.78
CA GLY A 2 -13.25 -4.84 -9.25
C GLY A 2 -12.44 -5.81 -8.39
N ARG A 3 -12.21 -7.03 -8.85
CA ARG A 3 -11.27 -7.97 -8.21
C ARG A 3 -9.85 -7.54 -8.57
N ILE A 4 -8.93 -7.59 -7.61
CA ILE A 4 -7.50 -7.53 -7.87
C ILE A 4 -6.96 -8.94 -7.73
N ILE A 5 -6.63 -9.56 -8.87
CA ILE A 5 -5.88 -10.81 -8.92
C ILE A 5 -4.42 -10.41 -9.15
N LEU A 6 -3.66 -10.29 -8.07
CA LEU A 6 -2.21 -10.28 -8.13
C LEU A 6 -1.76 -11.70 -7.78
N GLY A 7 -1.18 -12.42 -8.75
CA GLY A 7 -0.43 -13.66 -8.50
C GLY A 7 -1.13 -14.70 -7.60
N GLY A 8 -2.41 -15.00 -7.86
CA GLY A 8 -3.14 -16.05 -7.12
C GLY A 8 -3.59 -15.70 -5.71
N VAL A 9 -3.21 -14.54 -5.16
CA VAL A 9 -3.70 -14.07 -3.85
C VAL A 9 -4.80 -13.03 -4.04
N ASN A 10 -6.03 -13.41 -3.69
CA ASN A 10 -7.23 -12.59 -3.83
C ASN A 10 -7.32 -11.56 -2.68
N ILE A 11 -6.46 -10.54 -2.71
CA ILE A 11 -6.50 -9.44 -1.74
C ILE A 11 -7.51 -8.41 -2.25
N ASN A 12 -8.76 -8.55 -1.77
CA ASN A 12 -9.80 -7.58 -1.99
C ASN A 12 -9.42 -6.25 -1.30
N THR A 13 -9.04 -5.21 -2.06
CA THR A 13 -8.80 -3.85 -1.57
C THR A 13 -10.00 -3.24 -0.82
N TYR A 14 -11.18 -3.86 -0.93
CA TYR A 14 -12.39 -3.58 -0.16
C TYR A 14 -12.24 -3.79 1.34
N TRP A 15 -11.32 -4.65 1.80
CA TRP A 15 -11.19 -4.97 3.23
C TRP A 15 -10.74 -3.76 4.05
N VAL A 16 -9.84 -2.92 3.53
CA VAL A 16 -9.44 -1.68 4.20
C VAL A 16 -10.57 -0.65 4.15
N LYS A 17 -11.20 -0.47 2.98
CA LYS A 17 -12.29 0.51 2.79
C LYS A 17 -13.53 0.21 3.65
N ARG A 18 -13.85 -1.08 3.87
CA ARG A 18 -14.99 -1.51 4.72
C ARG A 18 -14.77 -1.22 6.20
N ARG A 19 -13.53 -1.25 6.69
CA ARG A 19 -13.25 -1.09 8.15
C ARG A 19 -13.33 0.35 8.65
N ILE A 20 -13.18 1.36 7.79
CA ILE A 20 -13.12 2.77 8.22
C ILE A 20 -14.52 3.43 8.21
N ASN A 21 -15.56 2.74 7.74
CA ASN A 21 -16.94 3.23 7.63
C ASN A 21 -17.10 4.64 7.01
N ILE A 22 -16.08 5.08 6.27
CA ILE A 22 -16.00 6.39 5.63
C ILE A 22 -15.59 6.17 4.18
N CYS A 23 -16.31 6.83 3.28
CA CYS A 23 -15.96 6.88 1.87
C CYS A 23 -14.67 7.67 1.71
N ILE A 24 -13.60 6.99 1.29
CA ILE A 24 -12.36 7.65 0.87
C ILE A 24 -12.63 8.37 -0.45
N GLY A 25 -12.85 9.69 -0.36
CA GLY A 25 -13.00 10.59 -1.51
C GLY A 25 -11.76 11.46 -1.73
N ALA A 26 -11.79 12.31 -2.77
CA ALA A 26 -10.64 13.13 -3.19
C ALA A 26 -10.07 14.04 -2.08
N SER A 27 -10.92 14.55 -1.18
CA SER A 27 -10.51 15.41 -0.07
C SER A 27 -9.75 14.67 1.04
N ASN A 28 -10.06 13.39 1.27
CA ASN A 28 -9.50 12.59 2.37
C ASN A 28 -8.44 11.57 1.90
N HIS A 29 -8.27 11.40 0.59
CA HIS A 29 -7.33 10.43 0.01
C HIS A 29 -5.87 10.73 0.36
N ARG A 30 -5.50 12.02 0.47
CA ARG A 30 -4.16 12.46 0.90
C ARG A 30 -3.83 11.99 2.31
N TYR A 31 -4.73 12.24 3.26
CA TYR A 31 -4.57 11.81 4.65
C TYR A 31 -4.54 10.29 4.78
N PHE A 32 -5.33 9.58 3.97
CA PHE A 32 -5.32 8.13 3.91
C PHE A 32 -3.96 7.57 3.44
N LEU A 33 -3.35 8.15 2.41
CA LEU A 33 -2.00 7.77 1.96
C LEU A 33 -0.94 8.03 3.03
N LEU A 34 -1.00 9.19 3.69
CA LEU A 34 -0.08 9.52 4.78
C LEU A 34 -0.22 8.55 5.95
N ALA A 35 -1.46 8.20 6.33
CA ALA A 35 -1.71 7.21 7.38
C ALA A 35 -1.17 5.82 6.99
N MET A 36 -1.34 5.41 5.73
CA MET A 36 -0.75 4.17 5.22
C MET A 36 0.77 4.18 5.30
N LEU A 37 1.41 5.28 4.87
CA LEU A 37 2.86 5.44 4.94
C LEU A 37 3.36 5.38 6.40
N MET A 38 2.73 6.12 7.30
CA MET A 38 3.06 6.13 8.72
C MET A 38 2.90 4.75 9.37
N PHE A 39 1.87 4.01 8.99
CA PHE A 39 1.66 2.63 9.44
C PHE A 39 2.80 1.72 8.96
N ILE A 40 3.21 1.82 7.70
CA ILE A 40 4.31 1.03 7.14
C ILE A 40 5.62 1.33 7.86
N VAL A 41 5.96 2.61 8.05
CA VAL A 41 7.19 3.03 8.72
C VAL A 41 7.20 2.58 10.18
N THR A 42 6.16 2.91 10.94
CA THR A 42 6.08 2.54 12.35
C THR A 42 6.02 1.03 12.55
N GLY A 43 5.25 0.33 11.72
CA GLY A 43 5.09 -1.12 11.80
C GLY A 43 6.37 -1.88 11.44
N SER A 44 7.06 -1.46 10.37
CA SER A 44 8.35 -2.06 10.00
C SER A 44 9.42 -1.80 11.05
N TYR A 45 9.48 -0.59 11.60
CA TYR A 45 10.39 -0.25 12.70
C TYR A 45 10.12 -1.08 13.95
N ALA A 46 8.85 -1.26 14.33
CA ALA A 46 8.46 -2.09 15.47
C ALA A 46 8.87 -3.57 15.28
N CYS A 47 8.66 -4.12 14.09
CA CYS A 47 9.07 -5.50 13.78
C CYS A 47 10.59 -5.65 13.85
N HIS A 48 11.32 -4.70 13.24
CA HIS A 48 12.79 -4.69 13.26
C HIS A 48 13.32 -4.65 14.70
N LEU A 49 12.85 -3.70 15.51
CA LEU A 49 13.26 -3.56 16.90
C LEU A 49 12.96 -4.82 17.72
N THR A 50 11.81 -5.48 17.46
CA THR A 50 11.44 -6.71 18.15
C THR A 50 12.39 -7.86 17.78
N PHE A 51 12.72 -8.03 16.50
CA PHE A 51 13.67 -9.06 16.07
C PHE A 51 15.08 -8.83 16.62
N THR A 52 15.54 -7.58 16.66
CA THR A 52 16.87 -7.25 17.19
C THR A 52 16.96 -7.34 18.71
N THR A 53 15.82 -7.30 19.41
CA THR A 53 15.75 -7.47 20.87
C THR A 53 15.77 -8.96 21.25
N ILE A 54 15.07 -9.80 20.48
CA ILE A 54 14.91 -11.23 20.79
C ILE A 54 16.07 -12.07 20.25
N CYS A 55 16.54 -11.77 19.04
CA CYS A 55 17.68 -12.44 18.46
C CYS A 55 18.96 -11.70 18.84
N THR A 56 20.07 -12.43 18.95
CA THR A 56 21.38 -11.80 19.22
C THR A 56 21.72 -10.84 18.07
N PRO A 57 21.86 -9.55 18.35
CA PRO A 57 22.08 -8.56 17.31
C PRO A 57 23.52 -8.62 16.81
N THR A 58 23.70 -8.70 15.50
CA THR A 58 25.00 -8.45 14.87
C THR A 58 25.01 -7.03 14.32
N MET A 59 26.00 -6.25 14.74
CA MET A 59 26.26 -4.92 14.19
C MET A 59 26.77 -5.08 12.76
N TYR A 60 26.04 -4.53 11.79
CA TYR A 60 26.43 -4.45 10.39
C TYR A 60 26.67 -2.97 10.06
N LEU A 61 27.86 -2.65 9.53
CA LEU A 61 28.28 -1.28 9.17
C LEU A 61 28.16 -0.25 10.33
N ASP A 62 28.45 -0.66 11.57
CA ASP A 62 28.43 0.16 12.82
C ASP A 62 27.10 0.89 13.16
N TRP A 63 26.08 0.82 12.30
CA TRP A 63 24.81 1.53 12.46
C TRP A 63 23.58 0.64 12.31
N PHE A 64 23.69 -0.51 11.65
CA PHE A 64 22.54 -1.36 11.34
C PHE A 64 22.56 -2.67 12.15
N LEU A 65 21.48 -2.93 12.87
CA LEU A 65 21.38 -4.08 13.77
C LEU A 65 20.63 -5.21 13.06
N LEU A 66 21.32 -6.27 12.65
CA LEU A 66 20.70 -7.41 11.95
C LEU A 66 20.52 -8.60 12.91
N PRO A 67 19.37 -9.30 12.88
CA PRO A 67 19.19 -10.54 13.65
C PRO A 67 19.98 -11.68 12.97
N ASN A 68 21.01 -12.22 13.62
CA ASN A 68 21.83 -13.31 13.07
C ASN A 68 21.51 -14.66 13.70
N ASP A 69 21.43 -14.73 15.03
CA ASP A 69 21.20 -15.98 15.75
C ASP A 69 20.05 -15.84 16.77
N CYS A 70 19.04 -16.70 16.65
CA CYS A 70 17.88 -16.79 17.55
C CYS A 70 17.87 -18.13 18.31
N ARG A 71 19.04 -18.65 18.69
CA ARG A 71 19.18 -20.01 19.26
C ARG A 71 18.46 -20.21 20.59
N TRP A 72 18.22 -19.14 21.36
CA TRP A 72 17.52 -19.16 22.66
C TRP A 72 16.04 -18.71 22.58
N LEU A 73 15.51 -18.53 21.36
CA LEU A 73 14.16 -18.01 21.12
C LEU A 73 13.02 -18.80 21.80
N TYR A 74 13.21 -20.10 21.94
CA TYR A 74 12.22 -21.01 22.53
C TYR A 74 12.57 -21.43 23.96
N ALA A 75 13.58 -20.80 24.57
CA ALA A 75 13.92 -21.06 25.96
C ALA A 75 12.85 -20.49 26.91
N ASP A 76 12.27 -19.33 26.56
CA ASP A 76 11.25 -18.67 27.35
C ASP A 76 9.96 -18.45 26.54
N PHE A 77 8.82 -18.85 27.12
CA PHE A 77 7.50 -18.72 26.50
C PHE A 77 7.17 -17.27 26.07
N LEU A 78 7.58 -16.29 26.88
CA LEU A 78 7.36 -14.87 26.58
C LEU A 78 8.10 -14.44 25.30
N THR A 79 9.37 -14.83 25.16
CA THR A 79 10.19 -14.50 23.98
C THR A 79 9.63 -15.14 22.70
N SER A 80 9.11 -16.37 22.81
CA SER A 80 8.45 -17.06 21.71
C SER A 80 7.16 -16.35 21.25
N ILE A 81 6.31 -15.90 22.18
CA ILE A 81 5.09 -15.15 21.84
C ILE A 81 5.44 -13.82 21.17
N CYS A 82 6.42 -13.07 21.69
CA CYS A 82 6.82 -11.79 21.12
C CYS A 82 7.32 -11.96 19.67
N PHE A 83 8.07 -13.01 19.39
CA PHE A 83 8.54 -13.32 18.04
C PHE A 83 7.41 -13.67 17.07
N VAL A 84 6.50 -14.55 17.48
CA VAL A 84 5.32 -14.90 16.67
C VAL A 84 4.46 -13.67 16.42
N THR A 85 4.29 -12.80 17.42
CA THR A 85 3.56 -11.53 17.28
C THR A 85 4.23 -10.61 16.27
N ALA A 86 5.56 -10.46 16.34
CA ALA A 86 6.32 -9.66 15.39
C ALA A 86 6.23 -10.19 13.95
N LEU A 87 6.24 -11.53 13.77
CA LEU A 87 6.01 -12.15 12.46
C LEU A 87 4.62 -11.81 11.90
N TYR A 88 3.57 -11.94 12.69
CA TYR A 88 2.22 -11.58 12.26
C TYR A 88 2.10 -10.08 11.95
N SER A 89 2.72 -9.22 12.76
CA SER A 89 2.82 -7.80 12.48
C SER A 89 3.55 -7.52 11.15
N ALA A 90 4.65 -8.24 10.86
CA ALA A 90 5.39 -8.11 9.62
C ALA A 90 4.54 -8.51 8.39
N VAL A 91 3.75 -9.58 8.49
CA VAL A 91 2.78 -9.96 7.45
C VAL A 91 1.73 -8.86 7.24
N GLY A 92 1.22 -8.27 8.32
CA GLY A 92 0.29 -7.13 8.26
C GLY A 92 0.89 -5.91 7.56
N VAL A 93 2.13 -5.55 7.89
CA VAL A 93 2.89 -4.47 7.24
C VAL A 93 3.09 -4.77 5.77
N ALA A 94 3.47 -5.99 5.39
CA ALA A 94 3.60 -6.39 3.99
C ALA A 94 2.28 -6.24 3.21
N GLY A 95 1.15 -6.62 3.84
CA GLY A 95 -0.19 -6.39 3.31
C GLY A 95 -0.48 -4.91 3.03
N MET A 96 -0.11 -4.03 3.96
CA MET A 96 -0.26 -2.58 3.81
C MET A 96 0.68 -1.99 2.76
N CYS A 97 1.92 -2.50 2.64
CA CYS A 97 2.84 -2.13 1.57
C CYS A 97 2.25 -2.44 0.18
N MET A 98 1.68 -3.63 -0.02
CA MET A 98 1.01 -3.98 -1.27
C MET A 98 -0.16 -3.04 -1.58
N ALA A 99 -0.96 -2.70 -0.57
CA ALA A 99 -2.07 -1.75 -0.73
C ALA A 99 -1.57 -0.34 -1.07
N PHE A 100 -0.46 0.10 -0.47
CA PHE A 100 0.17 1.38 -0.76
C PHE A 100 0.70 1.44 -2.19
N VAL A 101 1.42 0.41 -2.65
CA VAL A 101 1.90 0.32 -4.04
C VAL A 101 0.74 0.39 -5.03
N TYR A 102 -0.37 -0.29 -4.75
CA TYR A 102 -1.56 -0.20 -5.59
C TYR A 102 -2.12 1.23 -5.68
N GLN A 103 -2.24 1.94 -4.55
CA GLN A 103 -2.69 3.35 -4.56
C GLN A 103 -1.69 4.25 -5.28
N PHE A 104 -0.39 4.00 -5.10
CA PHE A 104 0.68 4.72 -5.79
C PHE A 104 0.58 4.57 -7.31
N THR A 105 0.34 3.35 -7.81
CA THR A 105 0.14 3.09 -9.24
C THR A 105 -1.09 3.83 -9.78
N LEU A 106 -2.22 3.82 -9.06
CA LEU A 106 -3.42 4.55 -9.47
C LEU A 106 -3.16 6.06 -9.63
N ILE A 107 -2.48 6.68 -8.65
CA ILE A 107 -2.14 8.10 -8.68
C ILE A 107 -1.13 8.39 -9.80
N SER A 108 -0.14 7.51 -9.98
CA SER A 108 0.88 7.67 -11.03
C SER A 108 0.27 7.73 -12.43
N GLN A 109 -0.85 7.04 -12.63
CA GLN A 109 -1.57 7.02 -13.89
C GLN A 109 -2.68 8.06 -13.94
N ASN A 110 -3.02 8.73 -12.83
CA ASN A 110 -4.18 9.59 -12.70
C ASN A 110 -5.50 8.84 -13.07
N VAL A 111 -5.64 7.61 -12.59
CA VAL A 111 -6.81 6.73 -12.84
C VAL A 111 -7.48 6.38 -11.53
N THR A 112 -8.82 6.41 -11.49
CA THR A 112 -9.56 5.98 -10.29
C THR A 112 -9.77 4.48 -10.26
N SER A 113 -9.93 3.90 -9.05
CA SER A 113 -10.15 2.45 -8.88
C SER A 113 -11.34 1.89 -9.67
N HIS A 114 -12.38 2.70 -9.90
CA HIS A 114 -13.55 2.34 -10.71
C HIS A 114 -13.23 2.29 -12.21
N GLU A 115 -12.42 3.23 -12.71
CA GLU A 115 -11.99 3.27 -14.12
C GLU A 115 -11.07 2.10 -14.42
N LEU A 116 -10.13 1.77 -13.52
CA LEU A 116 -9.27 0.59 -13.67
C LEU A 116 -10.09 -0.71 -13.62
N ALA A 117 -11.12 -0.79 -12.76
CA ALA A 117 -12.01 -1.93 -12.73
C ALA A 117 -12.82 -2.10 -14.03
N ARG A 118 -13.24 -0.98 -14.65
CA ARG A 118 -13.90 -0.98 -15.96
C ARG A 118 -12.94 -1.41 -17.07
N ALA A 119 -11.72 -0.85 -17.09
CA ALA A 119 -10.68 -1.20 -18.06
C ALA A 119 -10.29 -2.69 -17.97
N ARG A 120 -10.21 -3.24 -16.75
CA ARG A 120 -10.01 -4.69 -16.52
C ARG A 120 -11.13 -5.54 -17.12
N GLY A 121 -12.39 -5.13 -16.93
CA GLY A 121 -13.53 -5.83 -17.52
C GLY A 121 -13.53 -5.82 -19.05
N LEU A 122 -12.92 -4.80 -19.64
CA LEU A 122 -12.77 -4.62 -21.09
C LEU A 122 -11.46 -5.20 -21.65
N GLY A 123 -10.59 -5.77 -20.81
CA GLY A 123 -9.29 -6.31 -21.24
C GLY A 123 -8.24 -5.25 -21.64
N MET A 124 -8.53 -3.96 -21.45
CA MET A 124 -7.68 -2.84 -21.87
C MET A 124 -6.63 -2.49 -20.80
N VAL A 125 -5.97 -3.52 -20.26
CA VAL A 125 -5.03 -3.40 -19.16
C VAL A 125 -3.74 -4.17 -19.41
N THR A 126 -2.63 -3.60 -18.98
CA THR A 126 -1.28 -4.14 -19.11
C THR A 126 -0.74 -4.52 -17.72
N CYS A 127 0.36 -5.27 -17.69
CA CYS A 127 1.10 -5.61 -16.46
C CYS A 127 0.23 -6.31 -15.40
N GLY A 128 -0.39 -7.44 -15.76
CA GLY A 128 -1.26 -8.20 -14.84
C GLY A 128 -2.54 -7.47 -14.42
N GLY A 129 -2.94 -6.45 -15.18
CA GLY A 129 -4.14 -5.66 -14.94
C GLY A 129 -3.91 -4.39 -14.12
N LEU A 130 -2.68 -3.99 -13.83
CA LEU A 130 -2.38 -2.81 -13.00
C LEU A 130 -2.31 -1.50 -13.78
N VAL A 131 -2.15 -1.56 -15.10
CA VAL A 131 -1.89 -0.40 -15.96
C VAL A 131 -2.99 -0.29 -17.01
N ALA A 132 -3.62 0.88 -17.17
CA ALA A 132 -4.52 1.12 -18.30
C ALA A 132 -3.71 1.45 -19.56
N LEU A 133 -4.03 0.82 -20.70
CA LEU A 133 -3.26 0.96 -21.96
C LEU A 133 -3.48 2.32 -22.64
N GLU A 134 -4.73 2.81 -22.62
CA GLU A 134 -5.12 4.07 -23.27
C GLU A 134 -5.67 5.02 -22.21
N ASN A 135 -4.80 5.82 -21.58
CA ASN A 135 -5.24 6.84 -20.64
C ASN A 135 -4.94 8.27 -21.15
N PRO A 136 -5.96 9.03 -21.60
CA PRO A 136 -5.80 10.41 -22.02
C PRO A 136 -5.47 11.35 -20.85
N ASN A 137 -5.75 10.96 -19.61
CA ASN A 137 -5.48 11.77 -18.41
C ASN A 137 -4.03 11.67 -17.89
N ASN A 138 -3.18 10.86 -18.54
CA ASN A 138 -1.81 10.66 -18.10
C ASN A 138 -0.88 11.75 -18.64
N CYS A 139 -0.59 12.76 -17.82
CA CYS A 139 0.31 13.86 -18.16
C CYS A 139 1.76 13.65 -17.71
N GLY A 140 2.14 12.41 -17.35
CA GLY A 140 3.45 12.02 -16.83
C GLY A 140 3.50 11.92 -15.31
N LEU A 141 4.42 11.10 -14.78
CA LEU A 141 4.50 10.75 -13.35
C LEU A 141 4.53 11.99 -12.45
N ILE A 142 5.51 12.88 -12.63
CA ILE A 142 5.72 14.03 -11.74
C ILE A 142 4.54 15.01 -11.81
N ARG A 143 3.98 15.24 -12.99
CA ARG A 143 2.82 16.12 -13.17
C ARG A 143 1.56 15.57 -12.50
N ASN A 144 1.30 14.27 -12.63
CA ASN A 144 0.17 13.62 -11.97
C ASN A 144 0.29 13.67 -10.44
N TRP A 145 1.52 13.48 -9.91
CA TRP A 145 1.78 13.60 -8.48
C TRP A 145 1.67 15.05 -7.98
N LEU A 146 2.16 16.03 -8.73
CA LEU A 146 2.02 17.44 -8.38
C LEU A 146 0.55 17.87 -8.40
N ASP A 147 -0.24 17.46 -9.40
CA ASP A 147 -1.68 17.71 -9.45
C ASP A 147 -2.39 17.09 -8.24
N PHE A 148 -2.04 15.85 -7.89
CA PHE A 148 -2.60 15.17 -6.72
C PHE A 148 -2.37 15.93 -5.40
N TRP A 149 -1.18 16.51 -5.20
CA TRP A 149 -0.83 17.22 -3.97
C TRP A 149 -1.24 18.69 -3.94
N LEU A 150 -1.10 19.41 -5.07
CA LEU A 150 -1.26 20.86 -5.15
C LEU A 150 -2.66 21.30 -5.59
N SER A 151 -3.47 20.42 -6.21
CA SER A 151 -4.80 20.81 -6.67
C SER A 151 -5.70 21.16 -5.47
N PRO A 152 -6.21 22.41 -5.32
CA PRO A 152 -6.89 22.86 -4.10
C PRO A 152 -8.24 22.17 -3.84
N SER A 153 -8.85 21.56 -4.86
CA SER A 153 -10.19 21.00 -4.72
C SER A 153 -10.47 20.01 -5.86
N GLY A 154 -10.51 18.72 -5.51
CA GLY A 154 -11.52 17.82 -6.06
C GLY A 154 -11.52 17.52 -7.56
N ARG A 155 -10.39 17.29 -8.23
CA ARG A 155 -10.42 16.48 -9.46
C ARG A 155 -10.53 14.99 -9.12
N SER A 156 -11.71 14.59 -8.67
CA SER A 156 -12.19 13.26 -9.04
C SER A 156 -12.47 13.32 -10.54
N GLY A 157 -12.13 12.29 -11.31
CA GLY A 157 -12.35 12.20 -12.77
C GLY A 157 -13.80 12.31 -13.27
N VAL A 158 -14.70 12.97 -12.52
CA VAL A 158 -16.08 13.31 -12.88
C VAL A 158 -16.12 14.52 -13.83
N ASP A 159 -15.19 15.48 -13.70
CA ASP A 159 -15.25 16.70 -14.51
C ASP A 159 -14.79 16.49 -15.96
N ALA A 160 -13.91 15.51 -16.20
CA ALA A 160 -13.48 15.17 -17.57
C ALA A 160 -14.60 14.53 -18.42
N TYR A 161 -15.65 13.96 -17.81
CA TYR A 161 -16.80 13.40 -18.53
C TYR A 161 -17.98 14.39 -18.65
N LYS A 162 -17.95 15.49 -17.89
CA LYS A 162 -18.98 16.54 -17.97
C LYS A 162 -18.77 17.54 -19.10
N GLU A 163 -17.58 17.59 -19.70
CA GLU A 163 -17.30 18.41 -20.89
C GLU A 163 -17.43 17.65 -22.21
N ALA A 164 -17.78 16.35 -22.16
CA ALA A 164 -17.95 15.49 -23.33
C ALA A 164 -19.43 15.12 -23.61
N LEU A 165 -20.37 15.77 -22.94
CA LEU A 165 -21.84 15.65 -23.10
C LEU A 165 -22.43 17.06 -23.23
#